data_AF-C1EFJ1-F1
#
_entry.id   AF-C1EFJ1-F1
#
_cell.length_a   1.000
_cell.length_b   1.000
_cell.length_c   1.000
_cell.angle_alpha   90.00
_cell.angle_beta   90.00
_cell.angle_gamma   90.00
#
_symmetry.space_group_name_H-M   'P 1'
#
loop_
_entity.id
_entity.type
_entity.pdbx_description
1 polymer ?
#
loop_
_entity_poly.entity_id
_entity_poly.type
_entity_poly.pdbx_seq_one_letter_code
_entity_poly.pdbx_strand_id
1 'polypeptide(L)'
;MRKAKLRGANLTGAYLMKAVAFAADFEGANLSDALMDRAVLNNANFKDAIMTRVVLTSSDLGDAVIEGADFSDALIDVKQQQALCKYANGVNSVTGVSTRKSLNCGGSASMLRTSTPSGYMTDDTKAKPEAAFEASRFSAYSTYGQ
;
A
#
# COMPACT_ATOMS: atom_id res chain seq x y z
N MET A 1 12.68 15.96 -9.78
CA MET A 1 13.12 16.37 -8.42
C MET A 1 14.31 15.55 -7.93
N ARG A 2 15.38 15.44 -8.73
CA ARG A 2 16.57 14.69 -8.31
C ARG A 2 17.24 15.41 -7.14
N LYS A 3 17.59 14.69 -6.06
CA LYS A 3 18.21 15.26 -4.86
C LYS A 3 17.43 16.43 -4.23
N ALA A 4 16.11 16.44 -4.40
CA ALA A 4 15.27 17.44 -3.74
C ALA A 4 15.36 17.28 -2.22
N LYS A 5 15.33 18.41 -1.49
CA LYS A 5 15.32 18.43 -0.02
C LYS A 5 13.90 18.69 0.45
N LEU A 6 13.22 17.63 0.88
CA LEU A 6 11.82 17.60 1.31
C LEU A 6 11.70 17.03 2.74
N ARG A 7 12.78 17.10 3.51
CA ARG A 7 12.83 16.68 4.91
C ARG A 7 11.73 17.39 5.72
N GLY A 8 10.93 16.62 6.44
CA GLY A 8 9.82 17.11 7.26
C GLY A 8 8.69 17.78 6.49
N ALA A 9 8.69 17.71 5.15
CA ALA A 9 7.67 18.35 4.34
C ALA A 9 6.29 17.68 4.56
N ASN A 10 5.24 18.50 4.58
CA ASN A 10 3.88 18.00 4.46
C ASN A 10 3.51 17.88 2.97
N LEU A 11 3.40 16.64 2.50
CA LEU A 11 3.06 16.25 1.14
C LEU A 11 1.81 15.34 1.14
N THR A 12 0.95 15.49 2.15
CA THR A 12 -0.29 14.71 2.23
C THR A 12 -1.14 14.92 0.97
N GLY A 13 -1.55 13.83 0.32
CA GLY A 13 -2.34 13.86 -0.92
C GLY A 13 -1.59 14.38 -2.15
N ALA A 14 -0.25 14.52 -2.11
CA ALA A 14 0.51 15.07 -3.23
C ALA A 14 0.44 14.17 -4.47
N TYR A 15 0.35 14.80 -5.64
CA TYR A 15 0.40 14.12 -6.94
C TYR A 15 1.84 14.11 -7.47
N LEU A 16 2.51 12.97 -7.33
CA LEU A 16 3.90 12.72 -7.73
C LEU A 16 4.03 11.53 -8.69
N MET A 17 2.94 11.21 -9.40
CA MET A 17 2.89 10.13 -10.38
C MET A 17 3.99 10.32 -11.44
N LYS A 18 4.73 9.26 -11.76
CA LYS A 18 5.87 9.27 -12.71
C LYS A 18 7.00 10.25 -12.34
N ALA A 19 7.05 10.75 -11.10
CA ALA A 19 8.10 11.66 -10.69
C ALA A 19 9.47 10.99 -10.71
N VAL A 20 10.48 11.74 -11.15
CA VAL A 20 11.88 11.34 -10.99
C VAL A 20 12.41 12.02 -9.73
N ALA A 21 12.43 11.29 -8.62
CA ALA A 21 12.90 11.73 -7.30
C ALA A 21 14.07 10.87 -6.79
N PHE A 22 14.93 10.45 -7.72
CA PHE A 22 16.20 9.78 -7.43
C PHE A 22 17.01 10.56 -6.38
N ALA A 23 17.45 9.86 -5.33
CA ALA A 23 18.21 10.40 -4.21
C ALA A 23 17.58 11.63 -3.52
N ALA A 24 16.26 11.80 -3.61
CA ALA A 24 15.56 12.85 -2.89
C ALA A 24 15.50 12.53 -1.38
N ASP A 25 15.50 13.58 -0.57
CA ASP A 25 15.44 13.48 0.88
C ASP A 25 14.02 13.79 1.38
N PHE A 26 13.31 12.75 1.81
CA PHE A 26 11.97 12.79 2.40
C PHE A 26 12.01 12.43 3.89
N GLU A 27 13.15 12.55 4.57
CA GLU A 27 13.25 12.15 5.97
C GLU A 27 12.22 12.89 6.85
N GLY A 28 11.41 12.14 7.60
CA GLY A 28 10.34 12.67 8.43
C GLY A 28 9.19 13.35 7.67
N ALA A 29 9.14 13.25 6.34
CA ALA A 29 8.05 13.84 5.56
C ALA A 29 6.72 13.10 5.77
N ASN A 30 5.62 13.83 5.70
CA ASN A 30 4.28 13.25 5.67
C ASN A 30 3.82 13.11 4.20
N LEU A 31 3.80 11.89 3.70
CA LEU A 31 3.38 11.48 2.36
C LEU A 31 2.06 10.71 2.41
N SER A 32 1.29 10.85 3.49
CA SER A 32 0.00 10.15 3.64
C SER A 32 -0.90 10.45 2.44
N ASP A 33 -1.54 9.43 1.88
CA ASP A 33 -2.42 9.54 0.70
C ASP A 33 -1.75 10.08 -0.59
N ALA A 34 -0.42 10.17 -0.65
CA ALA A 34 0.27 10.63 -1.86
C ALA A 34 0.19 9.61 -3.00
N LEU A 35 0.07 10.11 -4.23
CA LEU A 35 0.07 9.31 -5.45
C LEU A 35 1.47 9.35 -6.06
N MET A 36 2.21 8.26 -5.95
CA MET A 36 3.58 8.13 -6.43
C MET A 36 3.73 6.97 -7.42
N ASP A 37 2.67 6.54 -8.12
CA ASP A 37 2.75 5.42 -9.06
C ASP A 37 3.75 5.70 -10.18
N ARG A 38 4.48 4.66 -10.58
CA ARG A 38 5.53 4.71 -11.62
C ARG A 38 6.66 5.72 -11.31
N ALA A 39 6.85 6.10 -10.05
CA ALA A 39 7.93 7.00 -9.67
C ALA A 39 9.30 6.29 -9.65
N VAL A 40 10.34 7.07 -9.92
CA VAL A 40 11.74 6.65 -9.79
C VAL A 40 12.27 7.22 -8.48
N LEU A 41 12.37 6.37 -7.46
CA LEU A 41 12.69 6.71 -6.07
C LEU A 41 13.97 6.03 -5.59
N ASN A 42 14.81 5.55 -6.52
CA ASN A 42 16.05 4.88 -6.14
C ASN A 42 16.93 5.80 -5.29
N ASN A 43 17.56 5.24 -4.26
CA ASN A 43 18.39 5.94 -3.27
C ASN A 43 17.67 7.07 -2.51
N ALA A 44 16.35 7.20 -2.60
CA ALA A 44 15.63 8.22 -1.84
C ALA A 44 15.66 7.89 -0.33
N ASN A 45 15.71 8.94 0.49
CA ASN A 45 15.69 8.81 1.93
C ASN A 45 14.26 8.99 2.46
N PHE A 46 13.64 7.92 2.92
CA PHE A 46 12.33 7.90 3.58
C PHE A 46 12.44 7.61 5.08
N LYS A 47 13.62 7.82 5.68
CA LYS A 47 13.79 7.61 7.13
C LYS A 47 12.70 8.36 7.90
N ASP A 48 12.04 7.69 8.84
CA ASP A 48 10.94 8.26 9.64
C ASP A 48 9.76 8.87 8.84
N ALA A 49 9.67 8.64 7.53
CA ALA A 49 8.58 9.18 6.72
C ALA A 49 7.24 8.47 7.00
N ILE A 50 6.15 9.23 7.00
CA ILE A 50 4.78 8.69 7.12
C ILE A 50 4.22 8.51 5.71
N MET A 51 4.11 7.26 5.25
CA MET A 51 3.62 6.91 3.92
C MET A 51 2.32 6.08 4.00
N THR A 52 1.47 6.41 4.96
CA THR A 52 0.19 5.72 5.16
C THR A 52 -0.70 5.92 3.93
N ARG A 53 -1.26 4.84 3.37
CA ARG A 53 -2.11 4.85 2.16
C ARG A 53 -1.44 5.44 0.91
N VAL A 54 -0.11 5.49 0.85
CA VAL A 54 0.61 5.92 -0.37
C VAL A 54 0.36 4.94 -1.51
N VAL A 55 0.29 5.43 -2.75
CA VAL A 55 0.26 4.58 -3.95
C VAL A 55 1.64 4.55 -4.58
N LEU A 56 2.28 3.39 -4.59
CA LEU A 56 3.63 3.13 -5.11
C LEU A 56 3.65 2.06 -6.22
N THR A 57 2.49 1.73 -6.80
CA THR A 57 2.41 0.71 -7.86
C THR A 57 3.34 1.03 -9.03
N SER A 58 4.04 0.02 -9.53
CA SER A 58 5.05 0.15 -10.60
C SER A 58 6.18 1.15 -10.32
N SER A 59 6.42 1.51 -9.07
CA SER A 59 7.50 2.44 -8.68
C SER A 59 8.76 1.69 -8.28
N ASP A 60 9.91 2.31 -8.53
CA ASP A 60 11.21 1.75 -8.18
C ASP A 60 11.77 2.42 -6.93
N LEU A 61 11.84 1.68 -5.82
CA LEU A 61 12.46 2.10 -4.55
C LEU A 61 13.80 1.36 -4.30
N GLY A 62 14.53 1.00 -5.35
CA GLY A 62 15.84 0.35 -5.24
C GLY A 62 16.79 1.17 -4.36
N ASP A 63 17.39 0.51 -3.36
CA ASP A 63 18.33 1.11 -2.40
C ASP A 63 17.78 2.33 -1.62
N ALA A 64 16.46 2.49 -1.53
CA ALA A 64 15.86 3.53 -0.70
C ALA A 64 16.12 3.28 0.80
N VAL A 65 16.34 4.35 1.56
CA VAL A 65 16.44 4.26 3.02
C VAL A 65 15.04 4.31 3.61
N ILE A 66 14.63 3.26 4.33
CA ILE A 66 13.26 3.13 4.85
C ILE A 66 13.20 2.89 6.37
N GLU A 67 14.31 3.11 7.09
CA GLU A 67 14.37 2.93 8.54
C GLU A 67 13.30 3.79 9.23
N GLY A 68 12.40 3.16 9.99
CA GLY A 68 11.31 3.87 10.67
C GLY A 68 10.25 4.45 9.74
N ALA A 69 10.25 4.13 8.44
CA ALA A 69 9.20 4.56 7.54
C ALA A 69 7.90 3.77 7.80
N ASP A 70 6.75 4.44 7.78
CA ASP A 70 5.44 3.81 7.98
C ASP A 70 4.72 3.60 6.65
N PHE A 71 4.56 2.34 6.25
CA PHE A 71 3.88 1.92 5.01
C PHE A 71 2.45 1.41 5.23
N SER A 72 1.80 1.78 6.35
CA SER A 72 0.48 1.24 6.69
C SER A 72 -0.52 1.50 5.57
N ASP A 73 -1.17 0.44 5.10
CA ASP A 73 -2.13 0.48 3.98
C ASP A 73 -1.55 1.01 2.65
N ALA A 74 -0.23 1.04 2.49
CA ALA A 74 0.41 1.42 1.23
C ALA A 74 0.12 0.41 0.12
N LEU A 75 -0.20 0.91 -1.08
CA LEU A 75 -0.34 0.09 -2.27
C LEU A 75 1.00 -0.03 -2.98
N ILE A 76 1.70 -1.14 -2.76
CA ILE A 76 3.04 -1.41 -3.29
C ILE A 76 3.08 -2.77 -3.99
N ASP A 77 3.85 -2.87 -5.08
CA ASP A 77 4.00 -4.12 -5.81
C ASP A 77 4.67 -5.19 -4.93
N VAL A 78 4.19 -6.43 -5.01
CA VAL A 78 4.67 -7.56 -4.20
C VAL A 78 6.19 -7.74 -4.29
N LYS A 79 6.76 -7.59 -5.48
CA LYS A 79 8.21 -7.70 -5.71
C LYS A 79 8.97 -6.60 -4.95
N GLN A 80 8.44 -5.38 -4.97
CA GLN A 80 9.06 -4.25 -4.28
C GLN A 80 8.91 -4.40 -2.77
N GLN A 81 7.73 -4.78 -2.28
CA GLN A 81 7.52 -5.10 -0.86
C GLN A 81 8.51 -6.17 -0.37
N GLN A 82 8.65 -7.27 -1.10
CA GLN A 82 9.61 -8.34 -0.77
C GLN A 82 11.06 -7.82 -0.76
N ALA A 83 11.43 -6.96 -1.70
CA ALA A 83 12.76 -6.35 -1.74
C ALA A 83 13.00 -5.45 -0.52
N LEU A 84 12.06 -4.57 -0.19
CA LEU A 84 12.13 -3.69 1.00
C LEU A 84 12.21 -4.52 2.29
N CYS A 85 11.44 -5.61 2.39
CA CYS A 85 11.41 -6.47 3.57
C CYS A 85 12.76 -7.13 3.91
N LYS A 86 13.68 -7.25 2.95
CA LYS A 86 15.04 -7.77 3.20
C LYS A 86 15.81 -6.91 4.19
N TYR A 87 15.58 -5.60 4.17
CA TYR A 87 16.35 -4.64 4.97
C TYR A 87 15.48 -3.68 5.81
N ALA A 88 14.15 -3.77 5.73
CA ALA A 88 13.23 -3.01 6.56
C ALA A 88 13.54 -3.18 8.05
N ASN A 89 13.65 -2.07 8.78
CA ASN A 89 13.93 -2.02 10.21
C ASN A 89 13.37 -0.71 10.80
N GLY A 90 13.42 -0.59 12.13
CA GLY A 90 12.98 0.61 12.83
C GLY A 90 11.48 0.66 13.13
N VAL A 91 11.11 1.73 13.82
CA VAL A 91 9.76 2.10 14.23
C VAL A 91 9.62 3.59 13.95
N ASN A 92 8.54 3.98 13.30
CA ASN A 92 8.30 5.39 13.02
C ASN A 92 8.16 6.15 14.33
N SER A 93 8.96 7.20 14.50
CA SER A 93 8.97 8.02 15.72
C SER A 93 7.66 8.77 16.00
N VAL A 94 6.82 8.99 14.97
CA VAL A 94 5.54 9.69 15.09
C VAL A 94 4.37 8.72 15.25
N THR A 95 4.27 7.71 14.39
CA THR A 95 3.13 6.78 14.39
C THR A 95 3.30 5.60 15.34
N GLY A 96 4.53 5.31 15.78
CA GLY A 96 4.85 4.15 16.62
C GLY A 96 4.74 2.81 15.89
N VAL A 97 4.56 2.81 14.56
CA VAL A 97 4.41 1.59 13.75
C VAL A 97 5.78 1.10 13.28
N SER A 98 6.04 -0.20 13.44
CA SER A 98 7.23 -0.83 12.89
C SER A 98 7.17 -0.89 11.36
N THR A 99 8.26 -0.48 10.70
CA THR A 99 8.39 -0.52 9.24
C THR A 99 8.13 -1.92 8.66
N ARG A 100 8.65 -2.97 9.31
CA ARG A 100 8.41 -4.36 8.88
C ARG A 100 6.94 -4.74 9.00
N LYS A 101 6.28 -4.33 10.08
CA LYS A 101 4.86 -4.62 10.30
C LYS A 101 3.99 -3.89 9.28
N SER A 102 4.23 -2.60 9.05
CA SER A 102 3.49 -1.81 8.06
C SER A 102 3.68 -2.30 6.63
N LEU A 103 4.87 -2.84 6.30
CA LEU A 103 5.14 -3.49 5.01
C LEU A 103 4.57 -4.91 4.91
N ASN A 104 3.97 -5.46 5.98
CA ASN A 104 3.54 -6.84 6.07
C ASN A 104 4.67 -7.86 5.79
N CYS A 105 5.90 -7.56 6.25
CA CYS A 105 7.04 -8.45 6.11
C CYS A 105 6.85 -9.73 6.94
N GLY A 106 6.53 -10.84 6.29
CA GLY A 106 6.24 -12.12 6.94
C GLY A 106 4.82 -12.62 6.68
N GLY A 107 3.95 -11.81 6.07
CA GLY A 107 2.75 -12.32 5.44
C GLY A 107 3.14 -13.25 4.29
N SER A 108 2.82 -14.54 4.41
CA SER A 108 2.90 -15.48 3.29
C SER A 108 2.27 -14.80 2.07
N ALA A 109 2.92 -14.88 0.91
CA ALA A 109 2.39 -14.39 -0.38
C ALA A 109 0.95 -14.86 -0.68
N SER A 110 0.45 -15.83 0.11
CA SER A 110 -0.91 -16.35 0.17
C SER A 110 -2.00 -15.43 0.76
N MET A 111 -1.68 -14.27 1.36
CA MET A 111 -2.70 -13.31 1.83
C MET A 111 -2.97 -12.16 0.84
N LEU A 112 -2.33 -12.14 -0.33
CA LEU A 112 -2.99 -11.54 -1.48
C LEU A 112 -4.32 -12.25 -1.59
N ARG A 113 -5.41 -11.47 -1.59
CA ARG A 113 -6.78 -11.92 -1.82
C ARG A 113 -6.87 -12.66 -3.16
N THR A 114 -6.32 -13.87 -3.25
CA THR A 114 -6.91 -14.88 -4.09
C THR A 114 -8.23 -15.15 -3.40
N SER A 115 -9.31 -14.59 -3.95
CA SER A 115 -10.61 -15.18 -3.74
C SER A 115 -10.40 -16.67 -4.00
N THR A 116 -10.33 -17.49 -2.96
CA THR A 116 -10.28 -18.92 -3.13
C THR A 116 -11.50 -19.23 -3.98
N PRO A 117 -11.34 -19.75 -5.21
CA PRO A 117 -12.50 -20.09 -6.01
C PRO A 117 -13.38 -20.96 -5.14
N SER A 118 -14.65 -20.58 -5.00
CA SER A 118 -15.57 -21.38 -4.22
C SER A 118 -15.52 -22.82 -4.74
N GLY A 119 -15.55 -23.82 -3.87
CA GLY A 119 -15.21 -25.20 -4.22
C GLY A 119 -15.98 -25.80 -5.40
N TYR A 120 -17.14 -25.25 -5.76
CA TYR A 120 -17.90 -25.61 -6.97
C TYR A 120 -17.25 -25.15 -8.30
N MET A 121 -16.22 -24.30 -8.28
CA MET A 121 -15.48 -23.85 -9.47
C MET A 121 -14.29 -24.77 -9.80
N THR A 122 -13.90 -25.65 -8.89
CA THR A 122 -12.70 -26.49 -9.02
C THR A 122 -13.00 -27.98 -8.90
N ASP A 123 -14.27 -28.35 -8.68
CA ASP A 123 -14.73 -29.70 -8.43
C ASP A 123 -16.14 -29.87 -8.99
N ASP A 124 -16.25 -30.57 -10.11
CA ASP A 124 -17.51 -30.82 -10.83
C ASP A 124 -18.47 -31.72 -10.04
N THR A 125 -18.02 -32.33 -8.94
CA THR A 125 -18.85 -33.15 -8.05
C THR A 125 -19.53 -32.32 -6.95
N LYS A 126 -19.13 -31.06 -6.76
CA LYS A 126 -19.72 -30.18 -5.73
C LYS A 126 -20.97 -29.47 -6.24
N ALA A 127 -22.04 -29.59 -5.46
CA ALA A 127 -23.31 -28.93 -5.74
C ALA A 127 -23.13 -27.40 -5.82
N LYS A 128 -23.58 -26.82 -6.93
CA LYS A 128 -23.66 -25.37 -7.11
C LYS A 128 -24.62 -24.81 -6.05
N PRO A 129 -24.27 -23.76 -5.31
CA PRO A 129 -25.21 -23.15 -4.37
C PRO A 129 -26.43 -22.66 -5.15
N GLU A 130 -27.61 -23.12 -4.74
CA GLU A 130 -28.86 -22.59 -5.26
C GLU A 130 -28.92 -21.11 -4.92
N ALA A 131 -29.18 -20.28 -5.93
CA ALA A 131 -29.33 -18.84 -5.75
C ALA A 131 -30.64 -18.59 -5.00
N ALA A 132 -30.62 -18.69 -3.67
CA ALA A 132 -31.70 -18.22 -2.84
C ALA A 132 -31.72 -16.68 -2.91
N PHE A 133 -32.53 -16.13 -3.81
CA PHE A 133 -32.85 -14.72 -3.83
C PHE A 133 -33.74 -14.41 -2.62
N GLU A 134 -33.11 -14.07 -1.50
CA GLU A 134 -33.78 -13.54 -0.31
C GLU A 134 -34.03 -12.04 -0.52
N ALA A 135 -35.19 -11.71 -1.10
CA ALA A 135 -35.63 -10.33 -1.30
C ALA A 135 -35.66 -9.52 0.02
N SER A 136 -35.79 -10.20 1.15
CA SER A 136 -35.78 -9.66 2.51
C SER A 136 -34.48 -8.94 2.90
N ARG A 137 -33.35 -9.27 2.24
CA ARG A 137 -32.03 -8.68 2.54
C ARG A 137 -31.72 -7.38 1.80
N PHE A 138 -32.56 -6.98 0.84
CA PHE A 138 -32.31 -5.82 -0.03
C PHE A 138 -33.31 -4.66 0.16
N SER A 139 -34.12 -4.67 1.23
CA SER A 139 -35.01 -3.53 1.52
C SER A 139 -34.29 -2.41 2.26
N ALA A 140 -33.46 -1.65 1.53
CA ALA A 140 -33.12 -0.28 1.86
C ALA A 140 -33.22 0.50 0.55
N TYR A 141 -34.02 1.56 0.54
CA TYR A 141 -34.46 2.36 -0.62
C TYR A 141 -35.72 1.86 -1.36
N SER A 142 -36.88 2.13 -0.77
CA SER A 142 -38.02 2.66 -1.53
C SER A 142 -38.98 3.38 -0.59
N THR A 143 -38.85 4.69 -0.50
CA THR A 143 -39.93 5.61 -0.10
C THR A 143 -39.49 7.02 -0.43
N TYR A 144 -39.68 7.44 -1.68
CA TYR A 144 -39.97 8.83 -2.06
C TYR A 144 -40.56 8.81 -3.48
N GLY A 145 -41.85 9.11 -3.58
CA GLY A 145 -42.58 9.09 -4.84
C GLY A 145 -44.10 9.14 -4.66
N GLN A 146 -44.60 10.17 -3.98
CA GLN A 146 -45.92 10.79 -4.17
C GLN A 146 -45.75 12.28 -3.85
#